data_AF-A0A0P7DHE3-F1
#
_entry.id   AF-A0A0P7DHE3-F1
#
_cell.length_a   1.000
_cell.length_b   1.000
_cell.length_c   1.000
_cell.angle_alpha   90.00
_cell.angle_beta   90.00
_cell.angle_gamma   90.00
#
_symmetry.space_group_name_H-M   'P 1'
#
loop_
_entity.id
_entity.type
_entity.pdbx_description
1 polymer ?
#
loop_
_entity_poly.entity_id
_entity_poly.type
_entity_poly.pdbx_seq_one_letter_code
_entity_poly.pdbx_strand_id
1 'polypeptide(L)'
;MRSDQVFALIDCNSFYASCERVFRPDLAKTPIVVLSNNDGCVIARSYDAKPFVKMGEPYFQCKDKLQRHGIVTFSSNYALY
;
A
#
# COMPACT_ATOMS: atom_id res chain seq x y z
N MET A 1 17.80 -23.17 33.11
CA MET A 1 18.53 -22.43 32.05
C MET A 1 17.59 -21.39 31.47
N ARG A 2 17.90 -20.10 31.63
CA ARG A 2 17.21 -19.05 30.85
C ARG A 2 17.73 -19.15 29.42
N SER A 3 16.82 -19.10 28.45
CA SER A 3 17.18 -19.06 27.04
C SER A 3 17.86 -17.72 26.75
N ASP A 4 19.13 -17.72 26.34
CA ASP A 4 19.88 -16.53 25.90
C ASP A 4 19.42 -16.02 24.52
N GLN A 5 18.22 -16.40 24.09
CA GLN A 5 17.75 -16.23 22.73
C GLN A 5 16.91 -14.96 22.60
N VAL A 6 17.31 -14.09 21.67
CA VAL A 6 16.64 -12.83 21.35
C VAL A 6 15.92 -12.96 20.01
N PHE A 7 14.66 -12.55 19.95
CA PHE A 7 13.86 -12.48 18.73
C PHE A 7 13.63 -11.02 18.32
N ALA A 8 13.68 -10.75 17.02
CA ALA A 8 13.33 -9.46 16.44
C ALA A 8 12.29 -9.65 15.33
N LEU A 9 11.31 -8.76 15.27
CA LEU A 9 10.32 -8.66 14.19
C LEU A 9 10.64 -7.42 13.36
N ILE A 10 10.72 -7.59 12.04
CA ILE A 10 10.93 -6.50 11.10
C ILE A 10 9.71 -6.47 10.17
N ASP A 11 9.02 -5.33 10.15
CA ASP A 11 7.84 -5.09 9.33
C ASP A 11 8.01 -3.75 8.59
N CYS A 12 7.75 -3.76 7.29
CA CYS A 12 7.87 -2.58 6.45
C CYS A 12 6.56 -1.78 6.40
N ASN A 13 6.62 -0.51 6.77
CA ASN A 13 5.48 0.39 6.72
C ASN A 13 4.92 0.52 5.30
N SER A 14 3.65 0.16 5.12
CA SER A 14 2.92 0.33 3.85
C SER A 14 3.69 -0.26 2.65
N PHE A 15 4.34 -1.42 2.83
CA PHE A 15 5.39 -1.95 1.96
C PHE A 15 5.19 -1.73 0.46
N TYR A 16 4.14 -2.28 -0.17
CA TYR A 16 3.96 -2.12 -1.62
C TYR A 16 3.80 -0.67 -2.07
N ALA A 17 3.06 0.15 -1.32
CA ALA A 17 2.91 1.58 -1.62
C ALA A 17 4.24 2.34 -1.44
N SER A 18 5.10 1.90 -0.51
CA SER A 18 6.44 2.44 -0.33
C SER A 18 7.38 2.04 -1.48
N CYS A 19 7.26 0.81 -2.01
CA CYS A 19 8.01 0.36 -3.18
C CYS A 19 7.67 1.17 -4.43
N GLU A 20 6.39 1.49 -4.68
CA GLU A 20 6.01 2.36 -5.81
C GLU A 20 6.65 3.76 -5.72
N ARG A 21 6.93 4.25 -4.51
CA ARG A 21 7.55 5.57 -4.27
C ARG A 21 9.07 5.56 -4.37
N VAL A 22 9.74 4.44 -4.06
CA VAL A 22 11.18 4.43 -3.75
C VAL A 22 12.05 4.99 -4.89
N PHE A 23 11.63 4.80 -6.15
CA PHE A 23 12.31 5.31 -7.34
C PHE A 23 11.48 6.37 -8.09
N ARG A 24 10.44 6.94 -7.46
CA ARG A 24 9.49 7.88 -8.06
C ARG A 24 9.34 9.14 -7.20
N PRO A 25 10.26 10.12 -7.33
CA PRO A 25 10.23 11.36 -6.54
C PRO A 25 8.93 12.15 -6.69
N ASP A 26 8.26 12.04 -7.84
CA ASP A 26 6.95 12.65 -8.10
C ASP A 26 5.83 12.08 -7.22
N LEU A 27 6.03 10.90 -6.61
CA LEU A 27 5.08 10.25 -5.72
C LEU A 27 5.35 10.51 -4.23
N ALA A 28 6.38 11.29 -3.88
CA ALA A 28 6.83 11.46 -2.50
C ALA A 28 5.74 11.94 -1.52
N LYS A 29 4.79 12.75 -2.02
CA LYS A 29 3.65 13.30 -1.23
C LYS A 29 2.30 12.88 -1.79
N THR A 30 2.27 11.91 -2.69
CA THR A 30 1.07 11.49 -3.40
C THR A 30 0.45 10.32 -2.66
N PRO A 31 -0.83 10.38 -2.23
CA PRO A 31 -1.50 9.24 -1.61
C PRO A 31 -1.60 8.07 -2.59
N ILE A 32 -1.27 6.87 -2.14
CA ILE A 32 -1.19 5.67 -2.98
C ILE A 32 -1.99 4.52 -2.37
N VAL A 33 -2.67 3.79 -3.25
CA VAL A 33 -3.14 2.43 -2.99
C VAL A 33 -2.57 1.47 -4.03
N VAL A 34 -2.29 0.25 -3.59
CA VAL A 34 -1.92 -0.86 -4.47
C VAL A 34 -3.05 -1.88 -4.43
N LEU A 35 -3.48 -2.34 -5.59
CA LEU A 35 -4.53 -3.32 -5.76
C LEU A 35 -3.96 -4.73 -5.91
N SER A 36 -4.77 -5.73 -5.60
CA SER A 36 -4.46 -7.14 -5.85
C SER A 36 -4.27 -7.43 -7.33
N ASN A 37 -3.81 -8.64 -7.65
CA ASN A 37 -3.90 -9.15 -9.01
C ASN A 37 -5.30 -8.98 -9.59
N ASN A 38 -5.33 -8.57 -10.86
CA ASN A 38 -6.55 -8.23 -11.58
C ASN A 38 -7.37 -7.08 -10.95
N ASP A 39 -6.71 -6.21 -10.15
CA ASP A 39 -7.28 -4.98 -9.60
C ASP A 39 -8.56 -5.16 -8.78
N GLY A 40 -8.71 -6.32 -8.14
CA GLY A 40 -9.92 -6.68 -7.40
C GLY A 40 -10.10 -5.87 -6.12
N CYS A 41 -9.08 -5.86 -5.25
CA CYS A 41 -9.17 -5.27 -3.91
C CYS A 41 -7.94 -4.46 -3.54
N VAL A 42 -8.09 -3.49 -2.65
CA VAL A 42 -6.97 -2.73 -2.10
C VAL A 42 -6.15 -3.60 -1.14
N ILE A 43 -4.88 -3.84 -1.44
CA ILE A 43 -3.98 -4.69 -0.65
C ILE A 43 -2.88 -3.91 0.08
N ALA A 44 -2.58 -2.69 -0.35
CA ALA A 44 -1.70 -1.78 0.37
C ALA A 44 -2.18 -0.34 0.23
N ARG A 45 -1.85 0.47 1.25
CA ARG A 45 -2.27 1.87 1.36
C ARG A 45 -1.15 2.65 2.02
N SER A 46 -0.75 3.75 1.43
CA SER A 46 0.14 4.70 2.08
C SER A 46 -0.54 5.35 3.28
N TYR A 47 0.24 5.93 4.20
CA TYR A 47 -0.29 6.52 5.45
C TYR A 47 -1.38 7.57 5.21
N ASP A 48 -1.16 8.45 4.23
CA ASP A 48 -2.06 9.49 3.75
C ASP A 48 -3.31 8.97 3.02
N ALA A 49 -3.29 7.74 2.48
CA ALA A 49 -4.46 7.12 1.87
C ALA A 49 -5.36 6.39 2.89
N LYS A 50 -4.81 5.93 4.03
CA LYS A 50 -5.53 5.13 5.05
C LYS A 50 -6.85 5.72 5.54
N PRO A 51 -7.01 7.05 5.75
CA PRO A 51 -8.28 7.62 6.21
C PRO A 51 -9.44 7.46 5.22
N PHE A 52 -9.13 7.29 3.93
CA PHE A 52 -10.14 7.32 2.87
C PHE A 52 -10.56 5.93 2.39
N VAL A 53 -9.77 4.88 2.65
CA VAL A 53 -10.00 3.54 2.10
C VAL A 53 -9.52 2.45 3.05
N LYS A 54 -10.29 1.36 3.16
CA LYS A 54 -10.00 0.23 4.04
C LYS A 54 -9.09 -0.79 3.35
N MET A 55 -8.40 -1.62 4.16
CA MET A 55 -7.71 -2.78 3.59
C MET A 55 -8.74 -3.80 3.11
N GLY A 56 -8.49 -4.42 1.97
CA GLY A 56 -9.39 -5.40 1.37
C GLY A 56 -10.67 -4.81 0.77
N GLU A 57 -10.82 -3.48 0.75
CA GLU A 57 -11.97 -2.82 0.11
C GLU A 57 -11.94 -3.13 -1.40
N PRO A 58 -13.02 -3.68 -1.99
CA PRO A 58 -13.06 -3.94 -3.42
C PRO A 58 -12.93 -2.64 -4.22
N TYR A 59 -12.06 -2.63 -5.24
CA TYR A 59 -11.73 -1.42 -5.98
C TYR A 59 -12.95 -0.80 -6.66
N PHE A 60 -13.84 -1.64 -7.22
CA PHE A 60 -15.06 -1.17 -7.88
C PHE A 60 -15.98 -0.36 -6.96
N GLN A 61 -15.93 -0.59 -5.63
CA GLN A 61 -16.73 0.13 -4.64
C GLN A 61 -16.07 1.45 -4.22
N CYS A 62 -14.75 1.56 -4.32
CA CYS A 62 -14.00 2.70 -3.80
C CYS A 62 -13.37 3.59 -4.87
N LYS A 63 -13.35 3.19 -6.15
CA LYS A 63 -12.71 3.92 -7.26
C LYS A 63 -13.07 5.41 -7.32
N ASP A 64 -14.35 5.76 -7.20
CA ASP A 64 -14.80 7.16 -7.32
C ASP A 64 -14.39 7.99 -6.11
N LYS A 65 -14.28 7.35 -4.93
CA LYS A 65 -13.75 7.97 -3.72
C LYS A 65 -12.24 8.21 -3.84
N LEU A 66 -11.50 7.22 -4.33
CA LEU A 66 -10.05 7.34 -4.56
C LEU A 66 -9.76 8.49 -5.54
N GLN A 67 -10.48 8.55 -6.67
CA GLN A 67 -10.33 9.61 -7.66
C GLN A 67 -10.64 10.99 -7.08
N ARG A 68 -11.74 11.14 -6.33
CA ARG A 68 -12.11 12.42 -5.69
C ARG A 68 -11.06 12.94 -4.70
N HIS A 69 -10.35 12.04 -4.03
CA HIS A 69 -9.28 12.39 -3.09
C HIS A 69 -7.89 12.47 -3.73
N GLY A 70 -7.79 12.33 -5.06
CA GLY A 70 -6.50 12.36 -5.77
C GLY A 70 -5.58 11.20 -5.39
N ILE A 71 -6.14 10.07 -4.94
CA ILE A 71 -5.37 8.89 -4.53
C ILE A 71 -5.00 8.08 -5.77
N VAL A 72 -3.69 7.95 -6.01
CA VAL A 72 -3.17 7.19 -7.15
C VAL A 72 -3.25 5.70 -6.85
N THR A 73 -3.65 4.94 -7.86
CA THR A 73 -3.88 3.51 -7.76
C THR A 73 -2.90 2.77 -8.67
N PHE A 74 -2.23 1.76 -8.14
CA PHE A 74 -1.35 0.87 -8.90
C PHE A 74 -1.85 -0.56 -8.83
N SER A 75 -1.76 -1.29 -9.94
CA SER A 75 -1.87 -2.75 -9.93
C SER A 75 -0.66 -3.37 -9.23
N SER A 76 -0.79 -4.61 -8.75
CA SER A 76 0.34 -5.36 -8.20
C SER A 76 1.46 -5.57 -9.24
N ASN A 77 2.72 -5.47 -8.80
CA ASN A 77 3.97 -5.60 -9.55
C ASN A 77 5.00 -6.38 -8.71
N TYR A 78 4.88 -7.70 -8.69
CA TYR A 78 5.76 -8.59 -7.92
C TYR A 78 7.20 -8.70 -8.44
N ALA A 79 7.52 -8.06 -9.56
CA ALA A 79 8.91 -7.95 -10.00
C ALA A 79 9.63 -6.80 -9.29
N LEU A 80 8.89 -5.77 -8.86
CA LEU A 80 9.41 -4.63 -8.11
C LEU A 80 9.57 -4.94 -6.61
N TYR A 81 8.74 -5.82 -6.06
CA TYR A 81 8.70 -6.23 -4.66
C TYR A 81 8.58 -7.75 -4.53
#